data_AF-A0A7V7B1D4-F1
#
_entry.id   AF-A0A7V7B1D4-F1
#
_cell.length_a   1.000
_cell.length_b   1.000
_cell.length_c   1.000
_cell.angle_alpha   90.00
_cell.angle_beta   90.00
_cell.angle_gamma   90.00
#
_symmetry.space_group_name_H-M   'P 1'
#
loop_
_entity.id
_entity.type
_entity.pdbx_description
1 polymer ?
#
loop_
_entity_poly.entity_id
_entity_poly.type
_entity_poly.pdbx_seq_one_letter_code
_entity_poly.pdbx_strand_id
1 'polypeptide(L)'
;LIFLTINGHHHMLSSVIKSYELLPVGAVTLKEPLFNNVIHLFNKTFIIAFKMSLPVIGVILLTDIALSLISRTMPQMNIFIVGIPIKVTIGIFVIAFCLPMYLVILDIMFNGIYNDVYSFLKVMSP
;
A
#
# COMPACT_ATOMS: atom_id res chain seq x y z
N LEU A 1 -9.00 8.94 -6.85
CA LEU A 1 -9.64 8.84 -8.19
C LEU A 1 -9.82 7.39 -8.61
N ILE A 2 -8.78 6.54 -8.58
CA ILE A 2 -8.85 5.11 -8.97
C ILE A 2 -10.04 4.38 -8.31
N PHE A 3 -10.27 4.59 -7.02
CA PHE A 3 -11.43 4.03 -6.29
C PHE A 3 -12.79 4.38 -6.92
N LEU A 4 -12.95 5.59 -7.46
CA LEU A 4 -14.16 5.97 -8.19
C LEU A 4 -14.16 5.35 -9.59
N THR A 5 -13.02 5.36 -10.28
CA THR A 5 -12.87 4.84 -11.65
C THR A 5 -13.23 3.35 -11.76
N ILE A 6 -12.92 2.55 -10.75
CA ILE A 6 -13.23 1.10 -10.71
C ILE A 6 -14.58 0.79 -10.04
N ASN A 7 -15.44 1.79 -9.81
CA ASN A 7 -16.71 1.65 -9.09
C ASN A 7 -16.58 1.09 -7.65
N GLY A 8 -15.43 1.25 -6.99
CA GLY A 8 -15.19 0.75 -5.64
C GLY A 8 -16.20 1.26 -4.61
N HIS A 9 -16.75 2.46 -4.81
CA HIS A 9 -17.80 3.03 -3.97
C HIS A 9 -19.13 2.25 -4.05
N HIS A 10 -19.50 1.71 -5.21
CA HIS A 10 -20.67 0.83 -5.34
C HIS A 10 -20.44 -0.48 -4.59
N HIS A 11 -19.23 -1.04 -4.68
CA HIS A 11 -18.85 -2.23 -3.93
C HIS A 11 -18.91 -1.99 -2.42
N MET A 12 -18.40 -0.84 -1.94
CA MET A 12 -18.47 -0.46 -0.53
C MET A 12 -19.92 -0.36 -0.04
N LEU A 13 -20.78 0.35 -0.79
CA LEU A 13 -22.18 0.51 -0.43
C LEU A 13 -22.92 -0.84 -0.40
N SER A 14 -22.67 -1.69 -1.41
CA SER A 14 -23.23 -3.05 -1.48
C SER A 14 -22.78 -3.91 -0.30
N SER A 15 -21.52 -3.81 0.12
CA SER A 15 -21.00 -4.52 1.29
C SER A 15 -21.68 -4.06 2.59
N VAL A 16 -21.96 -2.77 2.74
CA VAL A 16 -22.70 -2.25 3.91
C VAL A 16 -24.13 -2.80 3.92
N ILE A 17 -24.85 -2.75 2.80
CA ILE A 17 -26.21 -3.29 2.71
C ILE A 17 -26.22 -4.79 3.06
N LYS A 18 -25.31 -5.56 2.46
CA LYS A 18 -25.18 -7.01 2.69
C LYS A 18 -24.73 -7.36 4.12
N SER A 19 -24.05 -6.44 4.81
CA SER A 19 -23.68 -6.64 6.21
C SER A 19 -24.90 -6.77 7.11
N TYR A 20 -25.99 -6.04 6.84
CA TYR A 20 -27.23 -6.13 7.62
C TYR A 20 -27.97 -7.47 7.41
N GLU A 21 -27.80 -8.11 6.26
CA GLU A 21 -28.34 -9.45 5.99
C GLU A 21 -27.54 -10.54 6.71
N LEU A 22 -26.21 -10.40 6.72
CA LEU A 22 -25.30 -11.39 7.31
C LEU A 22 -25.15 -11.25 8.84
N LEU A 23 -25.31 -10.03 9.35
CA LEU A 23 -25.18 -9.69 10.77
C LEU A 23 -26.43 -8.93 11.24
N PRO A 24 -27.50 -9.65 11.61
CA PRO A 24 -28.66 -9.01 12.21
C PRO A 24 -28.26 -8.29 13.51
N VAL A 25 -28.95 -7.18 13.79
CA VAL A 25 -28.63 -6.30 14.93
C VAL A 25 -28.67 -7.10 16.24
N GLY A 26 -27.56 -7.12 16.97
CA GLY A 26 -27.42 -7.84 18.24
C GLY A 26 -26.87 -9.27 18.16
N ALA A 27 -26.63 -9.81 16.96
CA ALA A 27 -26.11 -11.17 16.76
C ALA A 27 -24.58 -11.24 16.51
N VAL A 28 -23.83 -10.19 16.83
CA VAL A 28 -22.38 -10.14 16.60
C VAL A 28 -21.66 -11.07 17.57
N THR A 29 -20.92 -12.03 17.02
CA THR A 29 -20.06 -12.91 17.82
C THR A 29 -18.59 -12.56 17.58
N LEU A 30 -17.88 -12.19 18.65
CA LEU A 30 -16.44 -11.98 18.59
C LEU A 30 -15.73 -13.32 18.81
N LYS A 31 -15.40 -14.01 17.71
CA LYS A 31 -14.73 -15.31 17.72
C LYS A 31 -13.21 -15.12 17.54
N GLU A 32 -12.39 -15.99 18.12
CA GLU A 32 -10.93 -16.04 17.89
C GLU A 32 -10.48 -15.92 16.42
N PRO A 33 -11.13 -16.57 15.43
CA PRO A 33 -10.79 -16.41 14.01
C PRO A 33 -10.83 -14.96 13.49
N LEU A 34 -11.55 -14.05 14.14
CA LEU A 34 -11.52 -12.62 13.76
C LEU A 34 -10.14 -12.01 13.96
N PHE A 35 -9.48 -12.31 15.09
CA PHE A 35 -8.15 -11.79 15.38
C PHE A 35 -7.14 -12.27 14.35
N ASN A 36 -7.22 -13.55 13.96
CA ASN A 36 -6.38 -14.12 12.90
C ASN A 36 -6.62 -13.42 11.56
N ASN A 37 -7.86 -13.11 11.20
CA ASN A 37 -8.17 -12.37 9.97
C ASN A 37 -7.60 -10.94 9.99
N VAL A 38 -7.69 -10.23 11.13
CA VAL A 38 -7.11 -8.87 11.25
C VAL A 38 -5.60 -8.91 11.08
N ILE A 39 -4.92 -9.85 11.74
CA ILE A 39 -3.47 -10.02 11.63
C ILE A 39 -3.08 -10.38 10.19
N HIS A 40 -3.87 -11.23 9.53
CA HIS A 40 -3.64 -11.59 8.13
C HIS A 40 -3.77 -10.38 7.19
N LEU A 41 -4.80 -9.55 7.37
CA LEU A 41 -5.00 -8.32 6.60
C LEU A 41 -3.88 -7.31 6.83
N PHE A 42 -3.42 -7.16 8.07
CA PHE A 42 -2.29 -6.31 8.40
C PHE A 42 -1.02 -6.79 7.68
N ASN A 43 -0.71 -8.08 7.76
CA ASN A 43 0.47 -8.66 7.11
C ASN A 43 0.40 -8.48 5.58
N LYS A 44 -0.74 -8.79 4.96
CA LYS A 44 -0.99 -8.61 3.52
C LYS A 44 -0.75 -7.16 3.09
N THR A 45 -1.31 -6.20 3.83
CA THR A 45 -1.18 -4.77 3.55
C THR A 45 0.27 -4.29 3.73
N PHE A 46 0.94 -4.75 4.79
CA PHE A 46 2.34 -4.40 5.07
C PHE A 46 3.27 -4.90 3.97
N ILE A 47 3.13 -6.17 3.55
CA ILE A 47 3.94 -6.74 2.47
C ILE A 47 3.76 -5.95 1.17
N ILE A 48 2.53 -5.54 0.85
CA ILE A 48 2.25 -4.81 -0.40
C ILE A 48 2.81 -3.39 -0.32
N ALA A 49 2.59 -2.68 0.78
CA ALA A 49 3.15 -1.35 0.99
C ALA A 49 4.69 -1.38 0.92
N PHE A 50 5.31 -2.39 1.52
CA PHE A 50 6.75 -2.58 1.45
C PHE A 50 7.22 -2.85 0.01
N LYS A 51 6.57 -3.77 -0.70
CA LYS A 51 6.89 -4.05 -2.11
C LYS A 51 6.74 -2.83 -3.02
N MET A 52 5.73 -1.99 -2.77
CA MET A 52 5.53 -0.75 -3.53
C MET A 52 6.59 0.29 -3.22
N SER A 53 7.18 0.32 -2.02
CA SER A 53 8.24 1.28 -1.68
C SER A 53 9.64 0.83 -2.14
N LEU A 54 9.87 -0.48 -2.31
CA LEU A 54 11.15 -1.06 -2.75
C LEU A 54 11.83 -0.37 -3.95
N PRO A 55 11.17 -0.12 -5.10
CA PRO A 55 11.86 0.46 -6.26
C PRO A 55 12.43 1.86 -5.97
N VAL A 56 11.69 2.68 -5.23
CA VAL A 56 12.13 4.03 -4.86
C VAL A 56 13.24 3.97 -3.83
N ILE A 57 13.06 3.15 -2.78
CA ILE A 57 14.06 2.99 -1.72
C ILE A 57 15.37 2.44 -2.30
N GLY A 58 15.30 1.44 -3.17
CA GLY A 58 16.47 0.83 -3.80
C GLY A 58 17.28 1.84 -4.61
N VAL A 59 16.63 2.67 -5.42
CA VAL A 59 17.33 3.69 -6.21
C VAL A 59 17.91 4.79 -5.33
N ILE A 60 17.19 5.24 -4.30
CA ILE A 60 17.72 6.26 -3.36
C ILE A 60 18.92 5.71 -2.60
N LEU A 61 18.88 4.45 -2.16
CA LEU A 61 19.99 3.80 -1.47
C LEU A 61 21.22 3.72 -2.37
N LEU A 62 21.06 3.32 -3.64
CA LEU A 62 22.14 3.34 -4.62
C LEU A 62 22.69 4.77 -4.84
N THR A 63 21.81 5.76 -4.84
CA THR A 63 22.20 7.18 -4.96
C THR A 63 23.02 7.62 -3.74
N ASP A 64 22.64 7.22 -2.52
CA ASP A 64 23.39 7.52 -1.30
C ASP A 64 24.77 6.86 -1.32
N ILE A 65 24.88 5.62 -1.81
CA ILE A 65 26.18 4.96 -1.99
C ILE A 65 27.04 5.73 -3.01
N ALA A 66 26.46 6.13 -4.15
CA ALA A 66 27.18 6.89 -5.17
C ALA A 66 27.67 8.26 -4.63
N LEU A 67 26.81 9.00 -3.93
CA LEU A 67 27.17 10.28 -3.30
C LEU A 67 28.23 10.09 -2.22
N SER A 68 28.17 9.00 -1.45
CA SER A 68 29.19 8.65 -0.46
C SER A 68 30.55 8.41 -1.11
N LEU A 69 30.61 7.70 -2.24
CA LEU A 69 31.85 7.50 -2.97
C LEU A 69 32.40 8.83 -3.53
N ILE A 70 31.55 9.66 -4.12
CA ILE A 70 31.93 10.98 -4.65
C ILE A 70 32.51 11.86 -3.55
N SER A 71 31.92 11.84 -2.35
CA SER A 71 32.42 12.64 -1.22
C SER A 71 33.86 12.32 -0.81
N ARG A 72 34.28 11.05 -0.97
CA ARG A 72 35.68 10.65 -0.69
C ARG A 72 36.63 11.19 -1.75
N THR A 73 36.18 11.27 -3.01
CA THR A 73 37.00 11.77 -4.13
C THR A 73 37.06 13.30 -4.20
N MET A 74 36.00 14.00 -3.83
CA MET A 74 35.90 15.46 -3.83
C MET A 74 35.49 15.97 -2.44
N PRO A 75 36.41 15.98 -1.45
CA PRO A 75 36.09 16.31 -0.05
C PRO A 75 35.69 17.78 0.17
N GLN A 76 35.95 18.66 -0.80
CA GLN A 76 35.56 20.07 -0.75
C GLN A 76 34.08 20.29 -1.15
N MET A 77 33.42 19.26 -1.71
CA MET A 77 32.02 19.36 -2.13
C MET A 77 31.08 19.24 -0.93
N ASN A 78 30.19 20.23 -0.76
CA ASN A 78 29.10 20.10 0.21
C ASN A 78 28.01 19.15 -0.32
N ILE A 79 28.08 17.89 0.12
CA ILE A 79 27.19 16.81 -0.30
C ILE A 79 25.72 17.13 0.02
N PHE A 80 25.42 17.92 1.05
CA PHE A 80 24.03 18.28 1.35
C PHE A 80 23.45 19.21 0.28
N ILE A 81 24.25 20.13 -0.24
CA ILE A 81 23.82 21.08 -1.29
C ILE A 81 23.58 20.35 -2.62
N VAL A 82 24.43 19.38 -2.97
CA VAL A 82 24.35 18.67 -4.25
C VAL A 82 23.46 17.42 -4.16
N GLY A 83 23.52 16.69 -3.06
CA GLY A 83 22.85 15.40 -2.88
C GLY A 83 21.35 15.50 -2.71
N ILE A 84 20.83 16.53 -2.04
CA ILE A 84 19.38 16.71 -1.87
C ILE A 84 18.68 16.94 -3.23
N PRO A 85 19.11 17.90 -4.08
CA PRO A 85 18.53 18.07 -5.42
C PRO A 85 18.57 16.80 -6.27
N ILE A 86 19.69 16.06 -6.24
CA ILE A 86 19.84 14.81 -6.98
C ILE A 86 18.84 13.76 -6.50
N LYS A 87 18.75 13.55 -5.18
CA LYS A 87 17.81 12.58 -4.58
C LYS A 87 16.35 12.89 -4.91
N VAL A 88 15.95 14.16 -4.84
CA VAL A 88 14.59 14.57 -5.18
C VAL A 88 14.30 14.33 -6.66
N THR A 89 15.22 14.72 -7.55
CA THR A 89 15.04 14.54 -9.00
C THR A 89 14.91 13.07 -9.38
N ILE A 90 15.81 12.24 -8.86
CA ILE A 90 15.77 10.79 -9.10
C ILE A 90 14.52 10.17 -8.48
N GLY A 91 14.16 10.55 -7.25
CA GLY A 91 12.97 10.04 -6.57
C GLY A 91 11.69 10.31 -7.36
N ILE A 92 11.51 11.54 -7.85
CA ILE A 92 10.36 11.91 -8.69
C ILE A 92 10.36 11.12 -9.99
N PHE A 93 11.52 10.97 -10.65
CA PHE A 93 11.63 10.23 -11.91
C PHE A 93 11.25 8.75 -11.74
N VAL A 94 11.73 8.11 -10.67
CA VAL A 94 11.40 6.71 -10.37
C VAL A 94 9.92 6.56 -10.03
N ILE A 95 9.33 7.47 -9.25
CA ILE A 95 7.90 7.45 -8.95
C ILE A 95 7.07 7.57 -10.23
N ALA A 96 7.42 8.51 -11.12
CA ALA A 96 6.74 8.68 -12.39
C ALA A 96 6.85 7.43 -13.28
N PHE A 97 8.02 6.79 -13.30
CA PHE A 97 8.26 5.56 -14.05
C PHE A 97 7.47 4.36 -13.50
N CYS A 98 7.35 4.25 -12.18
CA CYS A 98 6.60 3.17 -11.52
C CYS A 98 5.08 3.38 -11.52
N LEU A 99 4.60 4.58 -11.87
CA LEU A 99 3.19 4.96 -11.78
C LEU A 99 2.24 3.99 -12.52
N PRO A 100 2.51 3.55 -13.77
CA PRO A 100 1.65 2.59 -14.45
C PRO A 100 1.52 1.25 -13.71
N MET A 101 2.63 0.76 -13.14
CA MET A 101 2.63 -0.47 -12.34
C MET A 101 1.75 -0.31 -11.09
N TYR A 102 1.86 0.84 -10.40
CA TYR A 102 1.05 1.10 -9.21
C TYR A 102 -0.45 1.14 -9.49
N LEU A 103 -0.85 1.66 -10.66
CA LEU A 103 -2.27 1.65 -11.06
C LEU A 103 -2.83 0.23 -11.15
N VAL A 104 -2.09 -0.69 -11.78
CA VAL A 104 -2.49 -2.11 -11.90
C VAL A 104 -2.58 -2.78 -10.54
N ILE A 105 -1.60 -2.54 -9.66
CA ILE A 105 -1.59 -3.13 -8.30
C ILE A 105 -2.80 -2.63 -7.49
N LEU A 106 -3.13 -1.33 -7.59
CA LEU A 106 -4.25 -0.75 -6.87
C LEU A 106 -5.59 -1.35 -7.34
N ASP A 107 -5.77 -1.59 -8.63
CA ASP A 107 -6.98 -2.24 -9.15
C ASP A 107 -7.15 -3.67 -8.58
N ILE A 108 -6.09 -4.47 -8.60
CA ILE A 108 -6.09 -5.82 -8.02
C ILE A 108 -6.41 -5.76 -6.51
N MET A 109 -5.84 -4.78 -5.80
CA MET A 109 -6.06 -4.60 -4.36
C MET A 109 -7.51 -4.26 -4.03
N PHE A 110 -8.10 -3.29 -4.73
CA PHE A 110 -9.46 -2.87 -4.48
C PHE A 110 -10.49 -3.98 -4.78
N ASN A 111 -10.28 -4.75 -5.84
CA ASN A 111 -11.10 -5.92 -6.12
C ASN A 111 -10.96 -6.99 -5.01
N GLY A 112 -9.75 -7.18 -4.47
CA GLY A 112 -9.50 -8.08 -3.35
C GLY A 112 -10.20 -7.67 -2.04
N ILE A 113 -10.33 -6.36 -1.77
CA ILE A 113 -10.96 -5.84 -0.56
C ILE A 113 -12.42 -6.31 -0.44
N TYR A 114 -13.15 -6.45 -1.55
CA TYR A 114 -14.53 -6.94 -1.51
C TYR A 114 -14.65 -8.33 -0.87
N ASN A 115 -13.73 -9.23 -1.25
CA ASN A 115 -13.67 -10.59 -0.70
C ASN A 115 -13.22 -10.59 0.76
N ASP A 116 -12.26 -9.72 1.11
CA ASP A 116 -11.77 -9.56 2.47
C ASP A 116 -12.89 -9.09 3.42
N VAL A 117 -13.70 -8.11 3.00
CA VAL A 117 -14.87 -7.62 3.75
C VAL A 117 -15.92 -8.73 3.92
N TYR A 118 -16.22 -9.49 2.88
CA TYR A 118 -17.17 -10.59 2.97
C TYR A 118 -16.71 -11.70 3.93
N SER A 119 -15.41 -12.06 3.88
CA SER A 119 -14.79 -13.00 4.82
C SER A 119 -14.92 -12.49 6.26
N PHE A 120 -14.67 -11.21 6.49
CA PHE A 120 -14.79 -10.60 7.81
C PHE A 120 -16.22 -10.68 8.35
N LEU A 121 -17.22 -10.29 7.55
CA LEU A 121 -18.63 -10.36 7.92
C LEU A 121 -19.08 -11.79 8.25
N LYS A 122 -18.64 -12.79 7.46
CA LYS A 122 -18.97 -14.20 7.67
C LYS A 122 -18.38 -14.79 8.95
N VAL A 123 -17.22 -14.32 9.39
CA VAL A 123 -16.63 -14.81 10.64
C VAL A 123 -17.35 -14.23 11.86
N MET A 124 -17.90 -13.01 11.74
CA MET A 124 -18.68 -12.36 12.80
C MET A 124 -20.10 -12.92 12.93
N SER A 125 -20.63 -13.53 11.86
CA SER A 125 -21.99 -14.08 11.87
C SER A 125 -22.08 -15.25 12.86
N PRO A 126 -23.24 -15.40 13.53
CA PRO A 126 -23.45 -16.42 14.55
C PRO A 126 -23.12 -17.83 14.06
#